data_AF-A0A8D9A092-F1
#
_entry.id   AF-A0A8D9A092-F1
#
_cell.length_a   1.000
_cell.length_b   1.000
_cell.length_c   1.000
_cell.angle_alpha   90.00
_cell.angle_beta   90.00
_cell.angle_gamma   90.00
#
_symmetry.space_group_name_H-M   'P 1'
#
loop_
_entity.id
_entity.type
_entity.pdbx_description
1 polymer ?
#
loop_
_entity_poly.entity_id
_entity_poly.type
_entity_poly.pdbx_seq_one_letter_code
_entity_poly.pdbx_strand_id
1 'polypeptide(L)'
;GSLPKVNADVHQVRNTPDTMVGLGMVPEGIDQNYVVYDFMSDVFWSPDMLNLTSWMSHYARRRYGVSVSPNIVESWRILGDTLYSYDGSLGILHGRYKICARPSLRWTPETWYDSHLLFKAWGLMLNESHSVNYSSNYFRKTKFINPLTSAITYQNLVEIFFYGF
;
A
#
# COMPACT_ATOMS: atom_id res chain seq x y z
N GLY A 1 0.09 -4.73 0.15
CA GLY A 1 0.75 -5.52 1.21
C GLY A 1 -0.31 -6.12 2.11
N SER A 2 0.04 -7.01 3.04
CA SER A 2 -0.93 -7.60 3.99
C SER A 2 -0.52 -7.25 5.43
N LEU A 3 -0.71 -5.98 5.81
CA LEU A 3 -0.37 -5.51 7.15
C LEU A 3 -1.21 -6.18 8.25
N PRO A 4 -2.54 -6.37 8.09
CA PRO A 4 -3.34 -7.06 9.10
C PRO A 4 -2.84 -8.49 9.37
N LYS A 5 -2.47 -9.22 8.31
CA LYS A 5 -1.97 -10.59 8.44
C LYS A 5 -0.63 -10.63 9.15
N VAL A 6 0.32 -9.78 8.77
CA VAL A 6 1.62 -9.67 9.45
C VAL A 6 1.44 -9.41 10.94
N ASN A 7 0.55 -8.46 11.28
CA ASN A 7 0.24 -8.14 12.66
C ASN A 7 -0.32 -9.36 13.40
N ALA A 8 -1.36 -10.01 12.87
CA ALA A 8 -1.97 -11.18 13.50
C ALA A 8 -1.00 -12.37 13.64
N ASP A 9 -0.32 -12.74 12.56
CA ASP A 9 0.54 -13.92 12.51
C ASP A 9 1.72 -13.80 13.49
N VAL A 10 2.37 -12.63 13.57
CA VAL A 10 3.51 -12.42 14.48
C VAL A 10 3.10 -12.57 15.94
N HIS A 11 1.99 -11.95 16.34
CA HIS A 11 1.51 -12.04 17.72
C HIS A 11 0.97 -13.45 18.04
N GLN A 12 0.35 -14.13 17.07
CA GLN A 12 -0.10 -15.50 17.25
C GLN A 12 1.08 -16.46 17.50
N VAL A 13 2.10 -16.44 16.63
CA VAL A 13 3.25 -17.36 16.75
C VAL A 13 4.02 -17.10 18.03
N ARG A 14 4.16 -15.83 18.45
CA ARG A 14 4.83 -15.47 19.72
C ARG A 14 4.12 -16.03 20.97
N ASN A 15 2.79 -16.10 20.93
CA ASN A 15 1.97 -16.60 22.04
C ASN A 15 1.78 -18.13 22.00
N THR A 16 2.29 -18.78 20.95
CA THR A 16 2.23 -20.24 20.84
C THR A 16 3.51 -20.81 21.47
N PRO A 17 3.42 -21.84 22.33
CA PRO A 17 4.61 -22.46 22.89
C PRO A 17 5.32 -23.25 21.80
N ASP A 18 6.30 -22.65 21.11
CA ASP A 18 7.33 -23.42 20.41
C ASP A 18 8.45 -22.55 19.81
N THR A 19 9.70 -23.00 20.07
CA THR A 19 11.04 -22.76 19.47
C THR A 19 11.38 -21.45 18.73
N MET A 20 10.49 -20.46 18.70
CA MET A 20 10.66 -19.20 18.00
C MET A 20 11.71 -18.35 18.72
N VAL A 21 12.86 -18.17 18.08
CA VAL A 21 13.98 -17.38 18.63
C VAL A 21 14.13 -15.99 17.98
N GLY A 22 13.37 -15.70 16.92
CA GLY A 22 13.47 -14.41 16.23
C GLY A 22 12.49 -14.21 15.07
N LEU A 23 12.49 -12.98 14.56
CA LEU A 23 11.72 -12.52 13.40
C LEU A 23 12.69 -11.89 12.39
N GLY A 24 12.36 -12.00 11.11
CA GLY A 24 13.17 -11.45 10.03
C GLY A 24 12.33 -10.95 8.86
N MET A 25 12.90 -10.02 8.10
CA MET A 25 12.35 -9.54 6.82
C MET A 25 13.26 -10.04 5.70
N VAL A 26 12.69 -10.77 4.73
CA VAL A 26 13.46 -11.38 3.63
C VAL A 26 12.87 -10.96 2.27
N PRO A 27 12.87 -9.65 1.94
CA PRO A 27 12.34 -9.18 0.67
C PRO A 27 13.28 -9.55 -0.49
N GLU A 28 12.72 -9.85 -1.66
CA GLU A 28 13.49 -9.99 -2.90
C GLU A 28 14.14 -8.67 -3.34
N GLY A 29 13.50 -7.53 -3.03
CA GLY A 29 14.02 -6.18 -3.30
C GLY A 29 13.55 -5.14 -2.28
N ILE A 30 14.42 -4.18 -1.94
CA ILE A 30 14.27 -3.27 -0.80
C ILE A 30 13.73 -1.86 -1.12
N ASP A 31 13.76 -1.42 -2.38
CA ASP A 31 13.42 -0.04 -2.78
C ASP A 31 11.91 0.19 -3.02
N GLN A 32 11.05 -0.58 -2.35
CA GLN A 32 9.60 -0.56 -2.53
C GLN A 32 8.88 -0.59 -1.18
N ASN A 33 7.59 -0.25 -1.12
CA ASN A 33 6.67 -0.36 0.02
C ASN A 33 7.27 -0.05 1.41
N TYR A 34 7.97 1.08 1.58
CA TYR A 34 8.63 1.45 2.84
C TYR A 34 7.74 1.36 4.09
N VAL A 35 6.44 1.61 3.94
CA VAL A 35 5.45 1.49 5.02
C VAL A 35 5.35 0.05 5.58
N VAL A 36 5.54 -0.97 4.74
CA VAL A 36 5.51 -2.37 5.16
C VAL A 36 6.72 -2.69 6.04
N TYR A 37 7.91 -2.22 5.67
CA TYR A 37 9.14 -2.43 6.45
C TYR A 37 9.10 -1.72 7.80
N ASP A 38 8.60 -0.48 7.82
CA ASP A 38 8.43 0.30 9.05
C ASP A 38 7.38 -0.37 9.96
N PHE A 39 6.26 -0.83 9.38
CA PHE A 39 5.23 -1.57 10.12
C PHE A 39 5.75 -2.88 10.71
N MET A 40 6.45 -3.69 9.91
CA MET A 40 7.02 -4.95 10.37
C MET A 40 8.00 -4.72 11.52
N SER A 41 8.83 -3.69 11.41
CA SER A 41 9.77 -3.32 12.48
C SER A 41 9.02 -2.96 13.76
N ASP A 42 7.98 -2.12 13.70
CA ASP A 42 7.17 -1.78 14.87
C ASP A 42 6.45 -3.01 15.46
N VAL A 43 5.90 -3.89 14.63
CA VAL A 43 5.27 -5.16 15.07
C VAL A 43 6.28 -6.07 15.77
N PHE A 44 7.53 -6.14 15.29
CA PHE A 44 8.55 -6.99 15.91
C PHE A 44 8.87 -6.56 17.34
N TRP A 45 8.86 -5.26 17.62
CA TRP A 45 9.15 -4.71 18.95
C TRP A 45 7.91 -4.53 19.83
N SER A 46 6.70 -4.60 19.28
CA SER A 46 5.47 -4.48 20.05
C SER A 46 5.13 -5.79 20.76
N PRO A 47 4.78 -5.78 22.06
CA PRO A 47 4.26 -6.97 22.73
C PRO A 47 2.86 -7.35 22.22
N ASP A 48 2.03 -6.34 21.95
CA ASP A 48 0.61 -6.47 21.60
C ASP A 48 0.32 -6.05 20.15
N MET A 49 -0.81 -6.52 19.62
CA MET A 49 -1.28 -6.18 18.28
C MET A 49 -1.44 -4.66 18.10
N LEU A 50 -0.88 -4.14 17.01
CA LEU A 50 -0.97 -2.72 16.70
C LEU A 50 -2.32 -2.38 16.06
N ASN A 51 -2.92 -1.24 16.44
CA ASN A 51 -4.08 -0.72 15.74
C ASN A 51 -3.65 -0.10 14.41
N LEU A 52 -4.03 -0.73 13.29
CA LEU A 52 -3.56 -0.31 11.96
C LEU A 52 -3.99 1.11 11.58
N THR A 53 -5.23 1.51 11.94
CA THR A 53 -5.78 2.85 11.66
C THR A 53 -4.96 3.94 12.35
N SER A 54 -4.72 3.77 13.65
CA SER A 54 -3.90 4.70 14.43
C SER A 54 -2.45 4.69 13.95
N TRP A 55 -1.91 3.51 13.69
CA TRP A 55 -0.53 3.35 13.21
C TRP A 55 -0.32 4.05 11.86
N MET A 56 -1.22 3.90 10.89
CA MET A 56 -1.14 4.60 9.60
C MET A 56 -1.20 6.12 9.76
N SER A 57 -2.02 6.60 10.70
CA SER A 57 -2.09 8.02 11.02
C SER A 57 -0.78 8.55 11.61
N HIS A 58 -0.15 7.78 12.50
CA HIS A 58 1.16 8.11 13.05
C HIS A 58 2.26 8.02 11.99
N TYR A 59 2.23 7.01 11.12
CA TYR A 59 3.15 6.87 10.01
C TYR A 59 3.13 8.09 9.08
N ALA A 60 1.94 8.59 8.74
CA ALA A 60 1.79 9.82 7.96
C ALA A 60 2.47 11.01 8.65
N ARG A 61 2.24 11.22 9.95
CA ARG A 61 2.87 12.30 10.72
C ARG A 61 4.38 12.15 10.83
N ARG A 62 4.89 10.93 11.08
CA ARG A 62 6.34 10.65 11.12
C ARG A 62 7.01 10.95 9.78
N ARG A 63 6.34 10.60 8.67
CA ARG A 63 6.88 10.72 7.32
C ARG A 63 6.83 12.13 6.74
N TYR A 64 5.76 12.87 7.01
CA TYR A 64 5.48 14.18 6.41
C TYR A 64 5.57 15.35 7.39
N GLY A 65 5.76 15.08 8.68
CA GLY A 65 5.87 16.09 9.76
C GLY A 65 4.63 16.16 10.65
N VAL A 66 4.81 16.72 11.85
CA VAL A 66 3.75 16.80 12.88
C VAL A 66 2.57 17.67 12.44
N SER A 67 2.82 18.73 11.66
CA SER A 67 1.82 19.66 11.13
C SER A 67 1.21 19.21 9.79
N VAL A 68 1.25 17.91 9.49
CA VAL A 68 0.71 17.37 8.24
C VAL A 68 -0.81 17.58 8.14
N SER A 69 -1.29 17.92 6.95
CA SER A 69 -2.72 18.11 6.67
C SER A 69 -3.53 16.86 7.04
N PRO A 70 -4.74 17.01 7.62
CA PRO A 70 -5.69 15.92 7.84
C PRO A 70 -5.98 15.11 6.58
N ASN A 71 -5.93 15.73 5.39
CA ASN A 71 -6.16 15.04 4.11
C ASN A 71 -5.08 13.99 3.81
N ILE A 72 -3.82 14.26 4.16
CA ILE A 72 -2.73 13.29 4.01
C ILE A 72 -2.92 12.13 5.00
N VAL A 73 -3.28 12.44 6.26
CA VAL A 73 -3.56 11.40 7.25
C VAL A 73 -4.69 10.49 6.79
N GLU A 74 -5.79 11.06 6.30
CA GLU A 74 -6.92 10.31 5.77
C GLU A 74 -6.55 9.48 4.54
N SER A 75 -5.72 10.02 3.64
CA SER A 75 -5.24 9.26 2.47
C SER A 75 -4.46 8.01 2.88
N TRP A 76 -3.60 8.08 3.90
CA TRP A 76 -2.87 6.93 4.42
C TRP A 76 -3.76 5.93 5.14
N ARG A 77 -4.81 6.41 5.82
CA ARG A 77 -5.82 5.55 6.43
C ARG A 77 -6.56 4.74 5.37
N ILE A 78 -7.03 5.41 4.30
CA ILE A 78 -7.69 4.74 3.16
C ILE A 78 -6.76 3.71 2.52
N LEU A 79 -5.49 4.05 2.30
CA LEU A 79 -4.52 3.09 1.74
C LEU A 79 -4.30 1.89 2.67
N GLY A 80 -4.28 2.13 3.99
CA GLY A 80 -4.20 1.10 5.01
C GLY A 80 -5.34 0.10 4.92
N ASP A 81 -6.56 0.61 4.88
CA ASP A 81 -7.79 -0.19 4.85
C ASP A 81 -8.00 -0.91 3.50
N THR A 82 -7.31 -0.48 2.44
CA THR A 82 -7.48 -1.03 1.08
C THR A 82 -6.21 -1.73 0.58
N LEU A 83 -5.32 -1.00 -0.09
CA LEU A 83 -4.12 -1.51 -0.76
C LEU A 83 -3.20 -2.32 0.16
N TYR A 84 -3.13 -1.95 1.45
CA TYR A 84 -2.30 -2.59 2.46
C TYR A 84 -3.03 -3.62 3.34
N SER A 85 -4.31 -3.88 3.06
CA SER A 85 -5.13 -4.89 3.73
C SER A 85 -5.48 -6.05 2.79
N TYR A 86 -4.46 -6.61 2.13
CA TYR A 86 -4.65 -7.80 1.30
C TYR A 86 -5.01 -9.02 2.15
N ASP A 87 -6.05 -9.77 1.76
CA ASP A 87 -6.61 -10.92 2.49
C ASP A 87 -6.14 -12.28 1.95
N GLY A 88 -5.40 -12.32 0.84
CA GLY A 88 -4.98 -13.57 0.20
C GLY A 88 -5.91 -14.09 -0.90
N SER A 89 -7.01 -13.38 -1.19
CA SER A 89 -8.04 -13.78 -2.18
C SER A 89 -7.52 -14.07 -3.59
N LEU A 90 -6.38 -13.51 -3.98
CA LEU A 90 -5.78 -13.63 -5.31
C LEU A 90 -4.48 -14.46 -5.33
N GLY A 91 -4.18 -15.20 -4.25
CA GLY A 91 -2.95 -15.98 -4.11
C GLY A 91 -1.68 -15.13 -3.99
N ILE A 92 -0.57 -15.58 -4.58
CA ILE A 92 0.72 -14.88 -4.49
C ILE A 92 0.70 -13.64 -5.42
N LEU A 93 0.83 -12.46 -4.82
CA LEU A 93 0.85 -11.18 -5.52
C LEU A 93 2.23 -10.91 -6.15
N HIS A 94 2.47 -11.44 -7.35
CA HIS A 94 3.62 -11.06 -8.18
C HIS A 94 3.25 -9.92 -9.12
N GLY A 95 3.45 -8.66 -8.71
CA GLY A 95 3.46 -7.46 -9.57
C GLY A 95 2.72 -7.55 -10.92
N ARG A 96 1.46 -8.00 -10.93
CA ARG A 96 0.69 -8.31 -12.15
C ARG A 96 0.17 -7.03 -12.81
N TYR A 97 0.98 -5.97 -12.77
CA TYR A 97 0.72 -4.71 -13.42
C TYR A 97 0.79 -4.92 -14.92
N LYS A 98 -0.29 -4.55 -15.61
CA LYS A 98 -0.42 -4.81 -17.05
C LYS A 98 0.65 -4.10 -17.87
N ILE A 99 1.15 -2.96 -17.39
CA ILE A 99 2.25 -2.22 -18.04
C ILE A 99 3.56 -3.02 -18.10
N CYS A 100 3.81 -3.90 -17.13
CA CYS A 100 5.00 -4.76 -17.10
C CYS A 100 4.71 -6.15 -17.70
N ALA A 101 3.46 -6.43 -18.07
CA ALA A 101 3.07 -7.71 -18.62
C ALA A 101 3.20 -7.71 -20.14
N ARG A 102 3.42 -8.90 -20.72
CA ARG A 102 3.44 -9.07 -22.18
C ARG A 102 2.08 -8.66 -22.77
N PRO A 103 2.01 -7.72 -23.73
CA PRO A 103 0.74 -7.27 -24.31
C PRO A 103 -0.13 -8.43 -24.81
N SER A 104 -1.43 -8.32 -24.55
CA SER A 104 -2.46 -9.30 -24.91
C SER A 104 -3.82 -8.58 -24.94
N LEU A 105 -4.81 -9.20 -25.57
CA LEU A 105 -6.19 -8.73 -25.62
C LEU A 105 -7.11 -9.44 -24.61
N ARG A 106 -6.64 -10.56 -24.05
CA ARG A 106 -7.39 -11.37 -23.09
C ARG A 106 -6.94 -11.01 -21.68
N TRP A 107 -7.34 -9.83 -21.22
CA TRP A 107 -6.99 -9.35 -19.89
C TRP A 107 -8.22 -9.11 -19.04
N THR A 108 -8.16 -9.60 -17.80
CA THR A 108 -9.05 -9.22 -16.72
C THR A 108 -8.26 -8.44 -15.66
N PRO A 109 -8.82 -7.37 -15.09
CA PRO A 109 -8.28 -6.76 -13.88
C PRO A 109 -8.51 -7.70 -12.70
N GLU A 110 -7.43 -8.11 -12.05
CA GLU A 110 -7.50 -8.85 -10.79
C GLU A 110 -6.90 -7.94 -9.71
N THR A 111 -7.77 -7.15 -9.07
CA THR A 111 -7.40 -6.28 -7.94
C THR A 111 -8.19 -6.69 -6.71
N TRP A 112 -7.53 -6.75 -5.55
CA TRP A 112 -8.16 -7.09 -4.26
C TRP A 112 -8.69 -5.85 -3.52
N TYR A 113 -8.62 -4.68 -4.14
CA TYR A 113 -8.99 -3.41 -3.54
C TYR A 113 -9.91 -2.63 -4.48
N ASP A 114 -10.70 -1.73 -3.90
CA ASP A 114 -11.54 -0.80 -4.66
C ASP A 114 -10.69 0.33 -5.26
N SER A 115 -10.72 0.42 -6.60
CA SER A 115 -10.03 1.47 -7.35
C SER A 115 -10.53 2.88 -7.01
N HIS A 116 -11.82 3.06 -6.69
CA HIS A 116 -12.38 4.36 -6.34
C HIS A 116 -11.75 4.92 -5.06
N LEU A 117 -11.53 4.05 -4.06
CA LEU A 117 -10.86 4.42 -2.81
C LEU A 117 -9.39 4.76 -3.04
N LEU A 118 -8.72 4.03 -3.93
CA LEU A 118 -7.34 4.36 -4.33
C LEU A 118 -7.27 5.75 -4.99
N PHE A 119 -8.16 6.04 -5.95
CA PHE A 119 -8.22 7.36 -6.60
C PHE A 119 -8.58 8.48 -5.63
N LYS A 120 -9.49 8.22 -4.67
CA LYS A 120 -9.82 9.17 -3.61
C LYS A 120 -8.59 9.50 -2.76
N ALA A 121 -7.88 8.48 -2.28
CA ALA A 121 -6.65 8.68 -1.52
C ALA A 121 -5.60 9.46 -2.32
N TRP A 122 -5.46 9.15 -3.61
CA TRP A 122 -4.54 9.87 -4.48
C TRP A 122 -4.95 11.33 -4.69
N GLY A 123 -6.23 11.62 -4.91
CA GLY A 123 -6.76 12.98 -5.03
C GLY A 123 -6.52 13.82 -3.77
N LEU A 124 -6.71 13.22 -2.59
CA LEU A 124 -6.39 13.88 -1.30
C LEU A 124 -4.91 14.23 -1.19
N MET A 125 -4.02 13.34 -1.62
CA MET A 125 -2.59 13.63 -1.66
C MET A 125 -2.28 14.75 -2.66
N LEU A 126 -2.76 14.66 -3.91
CA LEU A 126 -2.48 15.66 -4.94
C LEU A 126 -2.95 17.06 -4.55
N ASN A 127 -4.10 17.19 -3.90
CA ASN A 127 -4.61 18.48 -3.43
C ASN A 127 -3.66 19.16 -2.42
N GLU A 128 -2.94 18.37 -1.64
CA GLU A 128 -1.96 18.83 -0.64
C GLU A 128 -0.53 18.94 -1.20
N SER A 129 -0.33 18.67 -2.50
CA SER A 129 1.01 18.68 -3.10
C SER A 129 1.71 20.04 -3.01
N HIS A 130 0.94 21.13 -3.01
CA HIS A 130 1.46 22.49 -2.88
C HIS A 130 1.76 22.89 -1.43
N SER A 131 1.07 22.33 -0.44
CA SER A 131 1.23 22.67 0.98
C SER A 131 2.45 21.97 1.60
N VAL A 132 2.85 20.82 1.07
CA VAL A 132 3.95 19.99 1.61
C VAL A 132 5.32 20.29 0.96
N ASN A 133 5.45 21.43 0.27
CA ASN A 133 6.63 21.82 -0.52
C ASN A 133 7.94 21.95 0.28
N TYR A 134 7.89 21.90 1.63
CA TYR A 134 9.04 22.04 2.52
C TYR A 134 9.72 20.72 2.92
N SER A 135 9.17 19.55 2.58
CA SER A 135 9.86 18.28 2.80
C SER A 135 10.34 17.72 1.47
N SER A 136 11.66 17.52 1.31
CA SER A 136 12.26 16.86 0.13
C SER A 136 11.73 15.43 -0.13
N ASN A 137 10.90 14.93 0.78
CA ASN A 137 10.26 13.63 0.80
C ASN A 137 8.94 13.54 0.02
N TYR A 138 8.32 14.66 -0.39
CA TYR A 138 7.00 14.60 -1.03
C TYR A 138 7.07 14.20 -2.50
N PHE A 139 7.86 14.91 -3.30
CA PHE A 139 7.94 14.74 -4.76
C PHE A 139 8.67 13.45 -5.21
N ARG A 140 9.61 12.94 -4.41
CA ARG A 140 10.40 11.75 -4.80
C ARG A 140 9.65 10.42 -4.63
N LYS A 141 8.50 10.42 -3.94
CA LYS A 141 7.84 9.21 -3.39
C LYS A 141 6.44 8.90 -3.93
N THR A 142 5.90 9.73 -4.84
CA THR A 142 4.65 9.44 -5.59
C THR A 142 4.83 8.38 -6.70
N LYS A 143 6.07 7.91 -6.95
CA LYS A 143 6.39 6.78 -7.85
C LYS A 143 5.59 5.51 -7.55
N PHE A 144 5.05 5.36 -6.34
CA PHE A 144 4.25 4.22 -5.92
C PHE A 144 2.90 4.09 -6.65
N ILE A 145 2.32 5.19 -7.13
CA ILE A 145 0.94 5.23 -7.65
C ILE A 145 0.91 5.11 -9.19
N ASN A 146 2.02 5.41 -9.88
CA ASN A 146 2.10 5.31 -11.34
C ASN A 146 1.85 3.89 -11.90
N PRO A 147 2.39 2.79 -11.32
CA PRO A 147 2.11 1.45 -11.83
C PRO A 147 0.65 1.03 -11.63
N LEU A 148 0.05 1.43 -10.50
CA LEU A 148 -1.33 1.07 -10.12
C LEU A 148 -2.37 1.81 -10.99
N THR A 149 -2.13 3.09 -11.29
CA THR A 149 -2.99 3.89 -12.18
C THR A 149 -2.92 3.43 -13.63
N SER A 150 -1.73 3.00 -14.09
CA SER A 150 -1.53 2.52 -15.47
C SER A 150 -2.38 1.30 -15.84
N ALA A 151 -2.67 0.42 -14.88
CA ALA A 151 -3.51 -0.76 -15.13
C ALA A 151 -4.95 -0.39 -15.46
N ILE A 152 -5.48 0.65 -14.80
CA ILE A 152 -6.83 1.17 -15.01
C ILE A 152 -6.90 1.96 -16.33
N THR A 153 -5.87 2.77 -16.61
CA THR A 153 -5.76 3.49 -17.89
C THR A 153 -5.68 2.52 -19.08
N TYR A 154 -4.93 1.41 -18.95
CA TYR A 154 -4.83 0.41 -20.00
C TYR A 154 -6.16 -0.29 -20.26
N GLN A 155 -6.93 -0.63 -19.22
CA GLN A 155 -8.24 -1.24 -19.41
C GLN A 155 -9.23 -0.30 -20.10
N ASN A 156 -9.27 0.97 -19.70
CA ASN A 156 -10.08 1.98 -20.38
C ASN A 156 -9.65 2.15 -21.85
N LEU A 157 -8.35 2.10 -22.15
CA LEU A 157 -7.84 2.17 -23.52
C LEU A 157 -8.25 0.94 -24.36
N VAL A 158 -8.20 -0.26 -23.78
CA VAL A 158 -8.65 -1.50 -24.47
C VAL A 158 -10.17 -1.46 -24.69
N GLU A 159 -10.95 -1.03 -23.70
CA GLU A 159 -12.40 -0.88 -23.85
C GLU A 159 -12.76 0.15 -24.93
N ILE A 160 -12.10 1.31 -24.96
CA ILE A 160 -12.28 2.32 -26.00
C ILE A 160 -11.87 1.80 -27.39
N PHE A 161 -10.80 1.01 -27.48
CA PHE A 161 -10.29 0.50 -28.75
C PHE A 161 -11.16 -0.61 -29.35
N PHE A 162 -11.81 -1.43 -28.53
CA PHE A 162 -12.64 -2.56 -28.99
C PHE A 162 -14.15 -2.28 -28.96
N TYR A 163 -14.61 -1.35 -28.13
CA TYR A 163 -16.04 -1.06 -27.92
C TYR A 163 -16.38 0.43 -28.13
N GLY A 164 -15.60 1.15 -28.93
CA GLY A 164 -15.83 2.56 -29.22
C GLY A 164 -17.25 2.85 -29.74
N PHE A 165 -18.02 3.59 -28.92
CA PHE A 165 -19.41 4.07 -29.04
C PHE A 165 -20.53 3.02 -28.97
#